data_AF-A0A2R5FG74-F1
#
_entry.id   AF-A0A2R5FG74-F1
#
_cell.length_a   1.000
_cell.length_b   1.000
_cell.length_c   1.000
_cell.angle_alpha   90.00
_cell.angle_beta   90.00
_cell.angle_gamma   90.00
#
_symmetry.space_group_name_H-M   'P 1'
#
loop_
_entity.id
_entity.type
_entity.pdbx_description
1 polymer ?
#
loop_
_entity_poly.entity_id
_entity_poly.type
_entity_poly.pdbx_seq_one_letter_code
_entity_poly.pdbx_strand_id
1 'polypeptide(L)'
;MSSFKSNSNNTVEVDGIQFETVIPKPIVLIPAKQPGIKTQVQFGIRITNNTANPRNFLLFTARPEFIQANKQKIPHSGPLVNTAASPELSDFKLLMPEESLTFLLEGCFEWFKSELKFAFIGKDATHWWYGNFELGTYSINVIYENSYPTWEQASWGDGIISLMPMREQPKNNYLTLETIKIEDVWVGKIFTSPLEFRLIQ
;
A
#
# COMPACT_ATOMS: atom_id res chain seq x y z
N MET A 1 8.53 -29.48 12.63
CA MET A 1 8.42 -28.39 11.64
C MET A 1 7.41 -28.82 10.59
N SER A 2 6.16 -28.42 10.71
CA SER A 2 5.12 -28.69 9.71
C SER A 2 5.17 -27.59 8.65
N SER A 3 5.46 -27.97 7.40
CA SER A 3 5.38 -27.07 6.25
C SER A 3 3.91 -26.76 5.96
N PHE A 4 3.55 -25.48 5.99
CA PHE A 4 2.26 -25.02 5.48
C PHE A 4 2.31 -25.10 3.95
N LYS A 5 1.85 -26.22 3.39
CA LYS A 5 1.55 -26.32 1.95
C LYS A 5 0.30 -25.49 1.66
N SER A 6 0.49 -24.26 1.21
CA SER A 6 -0.57 -23.41 0.67
C SER A 6 -0.89 -23.84 -0.76
N ASN A 7 -1.88 -24.73 -0.93
CA ASN A 7 -2.49 -25.04 -2.22
C ASN A 7 -3.95 -24.54 -2.24
N SER A 8 -4.12 -23.27 -2.58
CA SER A 8 -5.34 -22.68 -3.17
C SER A 8 -4.98 -21.26 -3.63
N ASN A 9 -5.23 -20.89 -4.89
CA ASN A 9 -4.83 -19.62 -5.51
C ASN A 9 -5.12 -18.39 -4.62
N ASN A 10 -4.11 -17.87 -3.93
CA ASN A 10 -4.19 -16.64 -3.12
C ASN A 10 -4.00 -15.38 -3.99
N THR A 11 -4.36 -15.49 -5.26
CA THR A 11 -4.05 -14.50 -6.29
C THR A 11 -5.35 -14.04 -6.94
N VAL A 12 -5.44 -12.74 -7.19
CA VAL A 12 -6.53 -12.11 -7.94
C VAL A 12 -5.96 -11.66 -9.27
N GLU A 13 -6.64 -11.98 -10.37
CA GLU A 13 -6.19 -11.61 -11.72
C GLU A 13 -7.22 -10.70 -12.40
N VAL A 14 -6.76 -9.59 -12.97
CA VAL A 14 -7.58 -8.64 -13.74
C VAL A 14 -6.76 -8.20 -14.95
N ASP A 15 -7.34 -8.32 -16.14
CA ASP A 15 -6.72 -7.92 -17.42
C ASP A 15 -5.31 -8.48 -17.64
N GLY A 16 -5.08 -9.73 -17.22
CA GLY A 16 -3.78 -10.40 -17.30
C GLY A 16 -2.74 -9.89 -16.30
N ILE A 17 -3.13 -9.09 -15.30
CA ILE A 17 -2.28 -8.70 -14.19
C ILE A 17 -2.70 -9.47 -12.94
N GLN A 18 -1.75 -10.18 -12.34
CA GLN A 18 -1.98 -10.98 -11.14
C GLN A 18 -1.49 -10.24 -9.90
N PHE A 19 -2.30 -10.23 -8.85
CA PHE A 19 -2.06 -9.56 -7.58
C PHE A 19 -2.15 -10.57 -6.43
N GLU A 20 -1.18 -10.55 -5.52
CA GLU A 20 -1.08 -11.48 -4.38
C GLU A 20 -0.71 -10.73 -3.09
N THR A 21 -1.37 -11.06 -1.98
CA THR A 21 -0.91 -10.59 -0.66
C THR A 21 0.40 -11.28 -0.29
N VAL A 22 1.35 -10.54 0.28
CA VAL A 22 2.61 -11.08 0.77
C VAL A 22 2.77 -10.80 2.26
N ILE A 23 3.03 -11.84 3.05
CA ILE A 23 3.35 -11.73 4.48
C ILE A 23 4.66 -12.48 4.74
N PRO A 24 5.81 -11.78 4.85
CA PRO A 24 7.10 -12.44 5.10
C PRO A 24 7.16 -13.19 6.44
N LYS A 25 6.46 -12.68 7.46
CA LYS A 25 6.43 -13.26 8.81
C LYS A 25 4.99 -13.32 9.34
N PRO A 26 4.29 -14.46 9.19
CA PRO A 26 2.89 -14.59 9.60
C PRO A 26 2.70 -14.74 11.11
N ILE A 27 3.77 -14.84 11.89
CA ILE A 27 3.71 -14.86 13.36
C ILE A 27 4.42 -13.61 13.86
N VAL A 28 3.68 -12.76 14.56
CA VAL A 28 4.15 -11.48 15.10
C VAL A 28 4.17 -11.58 16.62
N LEU A 29 5.36 -11.43 17.20
CA LEU A 29 5.57 -11.37 18.65
C LEU A 29 5.29 -9.95 19.14
N ILE A 30 4.24 -9.79 19.91
CA ILE A 30 3.84 -8.53 20.54
C ILE A 30 4.50 -8.46 21.93
N PRO A 31 5.27 -7.40 22.22
CA PRO A 31 5.89 -7.24 23.53
C PRO A 31 4.83 -7.11 24.62
N ALA A 32 5.25 -7.37 25.86
CA ALA A 32 4.47 -7.02 27.03
C ALA A 32 4.02 -5.54 26.97
N LYS A 33 2.88 -5.21 27.60
CA LYS A 33 2.26 -3.88 27.60
C LYS A 33 3.17 -2.80 28.23
N GLN A 34 4.19 -2.38 27.50
CA GLN A 34 5.18 -1.40 27.91
C GLN A 34 5.17 -0.23 26.92
N PRO A 35 5.05 1.02 27.40
CA PRO A 35 5.09 2.19 26.53
C PRO A 35 6.39 2.26 25.72
N GLY A 36 6.28 2.62 24.45
CA GLY A 36 7.44 2.89 23.58
C GLY A 36 8.08 1.67 22.93
N ILE A 37 7.69 0.44 23.30
CA ILE A 37 8.16 -0.77 22.60
C ILE A 37 7.28 -1.02 21.37
N LYS A 38 7.93 -1.20 20.22
CA LYS A 38 7.28 -1.45 18.93
C LYS A 38 7.75 -2.78 18.35
N THR A 39 6.83 -3.52 17.73
CA THR A 39 7.16 -4.68 16.88
C THR A 39 7.04 -4.27 15.43
N GLN A 40 8.17 -4.20 14.72
CA GLN A 40 8.17 -3.95 13.28
C GLN A 40 7.66 -5.18 12.52
N VAL A 41 6.82 -4.94 11.53
CA VAL A 41 6.25 -5.95 10.65
C VAL A 41 6.22 -5.44 9.22
N GLN A 42 6.16 -6.38 8.27
CA GLN A 42 6.03 -6.09 6.85
C GLN A 42 4.84 -6.85 6.30
N PHE A 43 4.06 -6.17 5.48
CA PHE A 43 2.96 -6.73 4.70
C PHE A 43 3.05 -6.14 3.30
N GLY A 44 2.57 -6.83 2.27
CA GLY A 44 2.75 -6.29 0.94
C GLY A 44 1.91 -6.93 -0.13
N ILE A 45 2.18 -6.48 -1.33
CA ILE A 45 1.56 -6.98 -2.55
C ILE A 45 2.65 -7.43 -3.52
N ARG A 46 2.41 -8.54 -4.18
CA ARG A 46 3.15 -8.95 -5.37
C ARG A 46 2.27 -8.76 -6.58
N ILE A 47 2.81 -8.08 -7.58
CA ILE A 47 2.16 -7.79 -8.85
C ILE A 47 2.95 -8.51 -9.93
N THR A 48 2.28 -9.28 -10.77
CA THR A 48 2.89 -9.99 -11.91
C THR A 48 2.18 -9.58 -13.19
N ASN A 49 2.94 -9.16 -14.20
CA ASN A 49 2.41 -8.81 -15.50
C ASN A 49 2.39 -10.05 -16.41
N ASN A 50 1.24 -10.72 -16.56
CA ASN A 50 1.08 -11.86 -17.47
C ASN A 50 0.65 -11.44 -18.89
N THR A 51 0.63 -10.13 -19.19
CA THR A 51 0.26 -9.65 -20.53
C THR A 51 1.48 -9.68 -21.46
N ALA A 52 1.23 -9.60 -22.77
CA ALA A 52 2.28 -9.52 -23.78
C ALA A 52 2.98 -8.15 -23.85
N ASN A 53 2.43 -7.12 -23.19
CA ASN A 53 2.93 -5.75 -23.27
C ASN A 53 3.50 -5.30 -21.90
N PRO A 54 4.54 -4.46 -21.88
CA PRO A 54 4.98 -3.81 -20.65
C PRO A 54 3.85 -2.95 -20.03
N ARG A 55 3.84 -2.83 -18.71
CA ARG A 55 2.85 -2.04 -17.96
C ARG A 55 3.51 -1.28 -16.82
N ASN A 56 3.10 -0.03 -16.62
CA ASN A 56 3.57 0.77 -15.49
C ASN A 56 2.62 0.65 -14.28
N PHE A 57 3.18 0.55 -13.09
CA PHE A 57 2.44 0.47 -11.84
C PHE A 57 2.85 1.59 -10.88
N LEU A 58 1.87 2.34 -10.40
CA LEU A 58 2.06 3.31 -9.34
C LEU A 58 1.81 2.63 -7.98
N LEU A 59 2.85 2.42 -7.17
CA LEU A 59 2.74 1.72 -5.88
C LEU A 59 2.31 2.62 -4.71
N PHE A 60 2.03 3.88 -5.01
CA PHE A 60 1.88 4.97 -4.05
C PHE A 60 0.71 4.80 -3.06
N THR A 61 -0.34 4.09 -3.49
CA THR A 61 -1.63 4.02 -2.80
C THR A 61 -1.92 2.66 -2.18
N ALA A 62 -0.98 1.72 -2.26
CA ALA A 62 -1.16 0.39 -1.69
C ALA A 62 -1.24 0.46 -0.15
N ARG A 63 -2.25 -0.18 0.43
CA ARG A 63 -2.48 -0.17 1.88
C ARG A 63 -3.05 -1.51 2.38
N PRO A 64 -2.74 -1.93 3.61
CA PRO A 64 -3.33 -3.13 4.18
C PRO A 64 -4.78 -2.88 4.59
N GLU A 65 -5.58 -3.93 4.61
CA GLU A 65 -6.85 -3.98 5.33
C GLU A 65 -6.84 -5.23 6.22
N PHE A 66 -7.10 -5.01 7.51
CA PHE A 66 -7.06 -6.06 8.52
C PHE A 66 -8.47 -6.54 8.86
N ILE A 67 -8.63 -7.85 8.97
CA ILE A 67 -9.89 -8.53 9.17
C ILE A 67 -9.77 -9.45 10.39
N GLN A 68 -10.70 -9.32 11.32
CA GLN A 68 -10.82 -10.16 12.51
C GLN A 68 -11.34 -11.56 12.14
N ALA A 69 -11.15 -12.54 13.04
CA ALA A 69 -11.68 -13.90 12.86
C ALA A 69 -13.22 -13.94 12.66
N ASN A 70 -13.95 -12.97 13.20
CA ASN A 70 -15.39 -12.79 12.99
C ASN A 70 -15.74 -12.12 11.65
N LYS A 71 -14.76 -11.92 10.75
CA LYS A 71 -14.84 -11.23 9.45
C LYS A 71 -15.15 -9.74 9.51
N GLN A 72 -15.05 -9.11 10.68
CA GLN A 72 -15.17 -7.66 10.80
C GLN A 72 -13.84 -6.98 10.47
N LYS A 73 -13.90 -5.82 9.81
CA LYS A 73 -12.73 -5.01 9.52
C LYS A 73 -12.24 -4.35 10.80
N ILE A 74 -10.93 -4.29 10.99
CA ILE A 74 -10.33 -3.51 12.06
C ILE A 74 -10.57 -2.02 11.79
N PRO A 75 -11.09 -1.26 12.77
CA PRO A 75 -11.28 0.17 12.61
C PRO A 75 -9.93 0.86 12.40
N HIS A 76 -9.92 1.82 11.49
CA HIS A 76 -8.73 2.60 11.18
C HIS A 76 -9.04 4.10 11.13
N SER A 77 -7.98 4.89 11.23
CA SER A 77 -8.00 6.35 11.08
C SER A 77 -6.89 6.75 10.12
N GLY A 78 -7.21 7.64 9.19
CA GLY A 78 -6.32 8.06 8.11
C GLY A 78 -7.03 8.15 6.75
N PRO A 79 -6.35 8.63 5.71
CA PRO A 79 -4.99 9.17 5.77
C PRO A 79 -4.98 10.56 6.43
N LEU A 80 -3.96 10.86 7.23
CA LEU A 80 -3.67 12.25 7.59
C LEU A 80 -2.93 12.90 6.42
N VAL A 81 -3.68 13.67 5.62
CA VAL A 81 -3.24 14.25 4.35
C VAL A 81 -2.35 15.49 4.49
N ASN A 82 -2.17 16.02 5.69
CA ASN A 82 -1.36 17.22 5.92
C ASN A 82 0.12 17.04 5.53
N THR A 83 0.56 15.79 5.36
CA THR A 83 1.91 15.41 4.93
C THR A 83 1.91 14.64 3.61
N ALA A 84 0.79 14.67 2.86
CA ALA A 84 0.69 13.94 1.61
C ALA A 84 1.72 14.48 0.60
N ALA A 85 2.60 13.59 0.14
CA ALA A 85 3.48 13.84 -1.00
C ALA A 85 2.71 13.57 -2.30
N SER A 86 3.11 14.24 -3.37
CA SER A 86 2.76 13.78 -4.72
C SER A 86 3.70 12.62 -5.10
N PRO A 87 3.25 11.66 -5.92
CA PRO A 87 4.15 10.67 -6.51
C PRO A 87 5.35 11.33 -7.17
N GLU A 88 6.45 10.61 -7.31
CA GLU A 88 7.59 10.92 -8.17
C GLU A 88 7.63 10.00 -9.41
N LEU A 89 8.32 10.41 -10.49
CA LEU A 89 8.51 9.56 -11.67
C LEU A 89 9.09 8.19 -11.28
N SER A 90 9.96 8.19 -10.27
CA SER A 90 10.61 6.98 -9.74
C SER A 90 9.66 6.01 -9.03
N ASP A 91 8.45 6.45 -8.65
CA ASP A 91 7.42 5.62 -8.02
C ASP A 91 6.64 4.76 -9.03
N PHE A 92 6.74 5.10 -10.32
CA PHE A 92 6.21 4.28 -11.40
C PHE A 92 7.18 3.15 -11.71
N LYS A 93 6.69 1.92 -11.61
CA LYS A 93 7.48 0.72 -11.87
C LYS A 93 6.97 0.05 -13.14
N LEU A 94 7.83 0.01 -14.15
CA LEU A 94 7.60 -0.74 -15.38
C LEU A 94 7.81 -2.23 -15.09
N LEU A 95 6.82 -3.06 -15.43
CA LEU A 95 6.94 -4.51 -15.46
C LEU A 95 6.86 -5.01 -16.90
N MET A 96 7.89 -5.73 -17.31
CA MET A 96 7.90 -6.47 -18.57
C MET A 96 6.95 -7.68 -18.51
N PRO A 97 6.56 -8.28 -19.65
CA PRO A 97 5.87 -9.56 -19.66
C PRO A 97 6.56 -10.61 -18.79
N GLU A 98 5.76 -11.32 -17.99
CA GLU A 98 6.15 -12.34 -17.01
C GLU A 98 6.96 -11.81 -15.80
N GLU A 99 7.25 -10.50 -15.75
CA GLU A 99 7.94 -9.88 -14.63
C GLU A 99 7.03 -9.73 -13.42
N SER A 100 7.63 -9.87 -12.23
CA SER A 100 6.95 -9.69 -10.95
C SER A 100 7.67 -8.69 -10.07
N LEU A 101 6.91 -7.84 -9.39
CA LEU A 101 7.38 -6.89 -8.40
C LEU A 101 6.72 -7.15 -7.05
N THR A 102 7.52 -7.20 -6.00
CA THR A 102 7.02 -7.27 -4.63
C THR A 102 7.20 -5.92 -3.95
N PHE A 103 6.11 -5.35 -3.47
CA PHE A 103 6.08 -4.11 -2.72
C PHE A 103 5.69 -4.40 -1.26
N LEU A 104 6.61 -4.16 -0.33
CA LEU A 104 6.40 -4.35 1.10
C LEU A 104 6.17 -2.99 1.78
N LEU A 105 5.05 -2.89 2.48
CA LEU A 105 4.71 -1.85 3.42
C LEU A 105 5.32 -2.16 4.78
N GLU A 106 6.05 -1.20 5.31
CA GLU A 106 6.62 -1.28 6.65
C GLU A 106 5.70 -0.61 7.65
N GLY A 107 5.37 -1.33 8.71
CA GLY A 107 4.61 -0.78 9.82
C GLY A 107 5.05 -1.38 11.13
N CYS A 108 4.39 -0.97 12.21
CA CYS A 108 4.68 -1.50 13.53
C CYS A 108 3.42 -1.65 14.37
N PHE A 109 3.42 -2.69 15.21
CA PHE A 109 2.49 -2.80 16.31
C PHE A 109 3.07 -2.12 17.55
N GLU A 110 2.28 -1.31 18.23
CA GLU A 110 2.68 -0.64 19.47
C GLU A 110 1.51 -0.51 20.45
N TRP A 111 1.83 -0.49 21.74
CA TRP A 111 0.86 -0.22 22.80
C TRP A 111 0.67 1.29 22.97
N PHE A 112 -0.55 1.78 22.77
CA PHE A 112 -0.94 3.17 23.00
C PHE A 112 -2.18 3.25 23.89
N LYS A 113 -2.06 3.88 25.06
CA LYS A 113 -3.14 3.98 26.07
C LYS A 113 -3.81 2.61 26.36
N SER A 114 -3.00 1.57 26.55
CA SER A 114 -3.45 0.18 26.82
C SER A 114 -4.11 -0.56 25.64
N GLU A 115 -4.19 0.05 24.46
CA GLU A 115 -4.67 -0.56 23.22
C GLU A 115 -3.50 -0.94 22.33
N LEU A 116 -3.56 -2.12 21.70
CA LEU A 116 -2.60 -2.50 20.67
C LEU A 116 -3.04 -1.87 19.34
N LYS A 117 -2.14 -1.10 18.73
CA LYS A 117 -2.38 -0.41 17.47
C LYS A 117 -1.34 -0.81 16.45
N PHE A 118 -1.73 -0.80 15.18
CA PHE A 118 -0.81 -0.89 14.06
C PHE A 118 -0.69 0.47 13.39
N ALA A 119 0.53 0.95 13.19
CA ALA A 119 0.83 2.20 12.52
C ALA A 119 1.71 1.92 11.29
N PHE A 120 1.43 2.61 10.19
CA PHE A 120 2.33 2.63 9.03
C PHE A 120 2.31 4.00 8.34
N ILE A 121 3.38 4.29 7.60
CA ILE A 121 3.49 5.47 6.75
C ILE A 121 3.44 4.98 5.31
N GLY A 122 2.48 5.47 4.53
CA GLY A 122 2.36 5.17 3.12
C GLY A 122 3.51 5.75 2.30
N LYS A 123 3.63 5.33 1.03
CA LYS A 123 4.59 5.96 0.10
C LYS A 123 4.28 7.42 -0.16
N ASP A 124 3.01 7.76 -0.04
CA ASP A 124 2.48 9.13 -0.04
C ASP A 124 2.79 9.94 1.22
N ALA A 125 3.62 9.42 2.14
CA ALA A 125 3.93 10.02 3.43
C ALA A 125 2.68 10.28 4.31
N THR A 126 1.55 9.64 4.00
CA THR A 126 0.35 9.70 4.85
C THR A 126 0.46 8.71 6.00
N HIS A 127 -0.05 9.12 7.16
CA HIS A 127 -0.05 8.31 8.35
C HIS A 127 -1.37 7.56 8.50
N TRP A 128 -1.27 6.28 8.80
CA TRP A 128 -2.41 5.39 9.02
C TRP A 128 -2.29 4.69 10.37
N TRP A 129 -3.42 4.57 11.06
CA TRP A 129 -3.53 3.83 12.31
C TRP A 129 -4.69 2.86 12.28
N TYR A 130 -4.45 1.64 12.72
CA TYR A 130 -5.45 0.61 12.94
C TYR A 130 -5.48 0.30 14.43
N GLY A 131 -6.66 0.24 15.02
CA GLY A 131 -6.82 0.16 16.47
C GLY A 131 -7.47 -1.13 16.95
N ASN A 132 -7.40 -1.35 18.26
CA ASN A 132 -8.15 -2.40 18.95
C ASN A 132 -7.77 -3.82 18.52
N PHE A 133 -6.48 -4.06 18.31
CA PHE A 133 -5.98 -5.42 18.16
C PHE A 133 -5.96 -6.15 19.52
N GLU A 134 -6.21 -7.44 19.47
CA GLU A 134 -6.05 -8.40 20.55
C GLU A 134 -5.03 -9.45 20.11
N LEU A 135 -4.58 -10.31 21.02
CA LEU A 135 -3.81 -11.48 20.64
C LEU A 135 -4.74 -12.48 19.95
N GLY A 136 -4.33 -13.05 18.82
CA GLY A 136 -5.19 -13.93 18.04
C GLY A 136 -4.79 -14.04 16.58
N THR A 137 -5.67 -14.68 15.81
CA THR A 137 -5.53 -14.82 14.35
C THR A 137 -6.33 -13.72 13.65
N TYR A 138 -5.69 -13.11 12.66
CA TYR A 138 -6.26 -12.10 11.79
C TYR A 138 -5.99 -12.49 10.35
N SER A 139 -6.82 -11.98 9.45
CA SER A 139 -6.52 -11.97 8.02
C SER A 139 -6.14 -10.57 7.57
N ILE A 140 -5.30 -10.49 6.55
CA ILE A 140 -4.91 -9.24 5.92
C ILE A 140 -4.98 -9.39 4.42
N ASN A 141 -5.56 -8.43 3.74
CA ASN A 141 -5.41 -8.23 2.31
C ASN A 141 -4.74 -6.86 2.06
N VAL A 142 -4.28 -6.65 0.84
CA VAL A 142 -3.77 -5.36 0.37
C VAL A 142 -4.74 -4.81 -0.65
N ILE A 143 -5.09 -3.55 -0.43
CA ILE A 143 -5.85 -2.74 -1.37
C ILE A 143 -4.82 -2.04 -2.25
N TYR A 144 -4.92 -2.24 -3.55
CA TYR A 144 -4.19 -1.47 -4.55
C TYR A 144 -5.19 -0.62 -5.33
N GLU A 145 -4.96 0.69 -5.42
CA GLU A 145 -5.91 1.64 -6.01
C GLU A 145 -5.18 2.73 -6.78
N ASN A 146 -5.09 2.62 -8.09
CA ASN A 146 -4.55 3.70 -8.92
C ASN A 146 -5.68 4.33 -9.74
N SER A 147 -5.89 5.64 -9.58
CA SER A 147 -6.85 6.41 -10.38
C SER A 147 -6.18 7.28 -11.44
N TYR A 148 -4.84 7.29 -11.49
CA TYR A 148 -4.07 8.17 -12.36
C TYR A 148 -3.50 7.39 -13.54
N PRO A 149 -4.04 7.57 -14.77
CA PRO A 149 -3.51 6.96 -15.98
C PRO A 149 -2.17 7.56 -16.44
N THR A 150 -1.79 8.74 -15.95
CA THR A 150 -0.50 9.37 -16.29
C THR A 150 0.17 10.02 -15.08
N TRP A 151 1.47 10.22 -15.21
CA TRP A 151 2.30 10.96 -14.25
C TRP A 151 1.79 12.38 -14.00
N GLU A 152 1.41 13.11 -15.05
CA GLU A 152 0.93 14.48 -14.93
C GLU A 152 -0.34 14.51 -14.05
N GLN A 153 -1.30 13.63 -14.31
CA GLN A 153 -2.51 13.59 -13.49
C GLN A 153 -2.21 13.22 -12.04
N ALA A 154 -1.26 12.31 -11.81
CA ALA A 154 -0.83 11.91 -10.47
C ALA A 154 -0.12 13.04 -9.71
N SER A 155 0.70 13.83 -10.39
CA SER A 155 1.53 14.89 -9.79
C SER A 155 0.74 16.15 -9.45
N TRP A 156 -0.30 16.47 -10.23
CA TRP A 156 -1.12 17.67 -10.01
C TRP A 156 -2.28 17.47 -9.02
N GLY A 157 -2.68 16.21 -8.78
CA GLY A 157 -3.69 15.82 -7.81
C GLY A 157 -5.11 16.29 -8.17
N ASP A 158 -6.10 15.44 -7.96
CA ASP A 158 -7.51 15.85 -8.04
C ASP A 158 -7.87 16.73 -6.83
N GLY A 159 -7.61 18.03 -6.93
CA GLY A 159 -8.42 19.07 -6.28
C GLY A 159 -8.36 19.22 -4.75
N ILE A 160 -7.27 19.78 -4.22
CA ILE A 160 -7.35 20.79 -3.13
C ILE A 160 -6.55 22.06 -3.47
N ILE A 161 -5.62 22.02 -4.44
CA ILE A 161 -4.92 23.23 -4.92
C ILE A 161 -5.78 24.03 -5.92
N SER A 162 -6.90 23.47 -6.41
CA SER A 162 -7.81 24.18 -7.34
C SER A 162 -8.58 25.36 -6.69
N LEU A 163 -8.52 25.54 -5.37
CA LEU A 163 -9.12 26.68 -4.65
C LEU A 163 -8.11 27.74 -4.19
N MET A 164 -6.81 27.56 -4.41
CA MET A 164 -5.88 28.67 -4.29
C MET A 164 -5.80 29.37 -5.65
N PRO A 165 -6.01 30.70 -5.74
CA PRO A 165 -5.69 31.41 -6.96
C PRO A 165 -4.24 31.07 -7.27
N MET A 166 -3.98 30.65 -8.51
CA MET A 166 -2.62 30.44 -9.00
C MET A 166 -1.80 31.62 -8.49
N ARG A 167 -0.90 31.38 -7.51
CA ARG A 167 0.18 32.32 -7.29
C ARG A 167 0.86 32.37 -8.63
N GLU A 168 0.74 33.50 -9.32
CA GLU A 168 1.51 33.78 -10.52
C GLU A 168 2.97 33.54 -10.13
N GLN A 169 3.45 32.36 -10.49
CA GLN A 169 4.86 32.05 -10.38
C GLN A 169 5.55 33.06 -11.29
N PRO A 170 6.62 33.73 -10.83
CA PRO A 170 7.36 34.63 -11.68
C PRO A 170 7.74 33.87 -12.94
N LYS A 171 7.45 34.47 -14.11
CA LYS A 171 7.79 33.97 -15.45
C LYS A 171 9.30 33.84 -15.57
N ASN A 172 9.89 32.86 -14.90
CA ASN A 172 11.26 32.47 -15.12
C ASN A 172 11.26 31.53 -16.32
N ASN A 173 12.16 31.82 -17.26
CA ASN A 173 12.45 31.04 -18.46
C ASN A 173 12.91 29.63 -18.08
N TYR A 174 11.99 28.75 -17.67
CA TYR A 174 12.27 27.33 -17.62
C TYR A 174 12.33 26.85 -19.07
N LEU A 175 13.50 26.30 -19.44
CA LEU A 175 13.66 25.38 -20.55
C LEU A 175 12.40 24.53 -20.67
N THR A 176 11.88 24.36 -21.88
CA THR A 176 10.80 23.42 -22.19
C THR A 176 11.18 22.07 -21.60
N LEU A 177 10.66 21.75 -20.40
CA LEU A 177 10.77 20.41 -19.85
C LEU A 177 10.02 19.55 -20.86
N GLU A 178 10.77 18.74 -21.62
CA GLU A 178 10.18 17.66 -22.39
C GLU A 178 9.28 16.89 -21.42
N THR A 179 7.99 16.90 -21.72
CA THR A 179 6.98 16.32 -20.84
C THR A 179 7.19 14.82 -20.86
N ILE A 180 7.77 14.27 -19.79
CA ILE A 180 7.97 12.82 -19.67
C ILE A 180 6.60 12.19 -19.49
N LYS A 181 6.03 11.70 -20.59
CA LYS A 181 4.79 10.93 -20.57
C LYS A 181 5.09 9.50 -20.17
N ILE A 182 4.54 9.08 -19.03
CA ILE A 182 4.45 7.65 -18.70
C ILE A 182 3.16 7.13 -19.33
N GLU A 183 3.31 6.27 -20.33
CA GLU A 183 2.20 5.58 -20.99
C GLU A 183 1.93 4.22 -20.32
N ASP A 184 0.78 3.63 -20.61
CA ASP A 184 0.40 2.27 -20.17
C ASP A 184 0.44 2.03 -18.66
N VAL A 185 0.12 3.06 -17.87
CA VAL A 185 -0.08 2.92 -16.43
C VAL A 185 -1.34 2.10 -16.16
N TRP A 186 -1.24 1.05 -15.35
CA TRP A 186 -2.40 0.28 -14.93
C TRP A 186 -3.26 1.12 -13.98
N VAL A 187 -4.56 1.24 -14.29
CA VAL A 187 -5.55 2.00 -13.52
C VAL A 187 -6.64 1.05 -13.07
N GLY A 188 -7.04 1.17 -11.81
CA GLY A 188 -8.08 0.35 -11.23
C GLY A 188 -7.93 0.21 -9.73
N LYS A 189 -8.85 -0.56 -9.15
CA LYS A 189 -8.88 -0.88 -7.73
C LYS A 189 -9.06 -2.38 -7.55
N ILE A 190 -8.16 -3.00 -6.80
CA ILE A 190 -8.25 -4.41 -6.44
C ILE A 190 -8.08 -4.60 -4.94
N PHE A 191 -8.61 -5.72 -4.48
CA PHE A 191 -8.39 -6.27 -3.16
C PHE A 191 -7.75 -7.64 -3.38
N THR A 192 -6.55 -7.85 -2.86
CA THR A 192 -5.91 -9.16 -2.94
C THR A 192 -6.64 -10.19 -2.08
N SER A 193 -6.37 -11.48 -2.32
CA SER A 193 -6.89 -12.54 -1.45
C SER A 193 -6.31 -12.40 -0.04
N PRO A 194 -7.13 -12.52 1.02
CA PRO A 194 -6.66 -12.36 2.39
C PRO A 194 -5.72 -13.51 2.79
N LEU A 195 -4.66 -13.18 3.51
CA LEU A 195 -3.74 -14.13 4.14
C LEU A 195 -3.80 -14.03 5.66
N GLU A 196 -3.66 -15.16 6.34
CA GLU A 196 -3.70 -15.20 7.79
C GLU A 196 -2.34 -14.87 8.43
N PHE A 197 -2.39 -14.14 9.54
CA PHE A 197 -1.27 -13.93 10.45
C PHE A 197 -1.75 -13.98 11.90
N ARG A 198 -0.81 -14.16 12.83
CA ARG A 198 -1.09 -14.34 14.26
C ARG A 198 -0.31 -13.34 15.08
N LEU A 199 -1.02 -12.70 16.01
CA LEU A 199 -0.45 -11.90 17.08
C LEU A 199 -0.33 -12.78 18.33
N ILE A 200 0.90 -12.98 18.81
CA ILE A 200 1.20 -13.77 20.00
C ILE A 200 2.11 -12.97 20.94
N GLN A 201 2.16 -13.36 22.21
CA GLN A 201 3.04 -12.77 23.21
C GLN A 201 4.14 -13.76 23.61
#